data_AF-A0A5J4NJC3-F1
#
_entry.id   AF-A0A5J4NJC3-F1
#
_cell.length_a   1.000
_cell.length_b   1.000
_cell.length_c   1.000
_cell.angle_alpha   90.00
_cell.angle_beta   90.00
_cell.angle_gamma   90.00
#
_symmetry.space_group_name_H-M   'P 1'
#
loop_
_entity.id
_entity.type
_entity.pdbx_description
1 polymer ?
#
loop_
_entity_poly.entity_id
_entity_poly.type
_entity_poly.pdbx_seq_one_letter_code
_entity_poly.pdbx_strand_id
1 'polypeptide(L)'
;MPRYCLFGDTVNTASRMESTGAAFRIHVSPTTKEILDELGGYHLELRGKVELKGKGKVDSFWLVGKEGFTKPLPIPPEMHE
;
A
#
# COMPACT_ATOMS: atom_id res chain seq x y z
N MET A 1 -11.12 -19.60 -25.35
CA MET A 1 -11.98 -19.46 -24.15
C MET A 1 -11.89 -18.02 -23.66
N PRO A 2 -12.99 -17.27 -23.53
CA PRO A 2 -12.93 -15.89 -23.05
C PRO A 2 -12.47 -15.86 -21.59
N ARG A 3 -11.54 -14.95 -21.26
CA ARG A 3 -11.09 -14.68 -19.88
C ARG A 3 -11.59 -13.31 -19.44
N TYR A 4 -12.23 -13.25 -18.28
CA TYR A 4 -12.63 -11.99 -17.68
C TYR A 4 -11.38 -11.27 -17.15
N CYS A 5 -11.18 -10.04 -17.62
CA CYS A 5 -10.03 -9.22 -17.27
C CYS A 5 -10.50 -7.81 -16.90
N LEU A 6 -9.89 -7.24 -15.85
CA LEU A 6 -10.04 -5.83 -15.49
C LEU A 6 -8.87 -5.04 -16.08
N PHE A 7 -9.15 -3.85 -16.59
CA PHE A 7 -8.16 -2.96 -17.19
C PHE A 7 -8.32 -1.55 -16.64
N GLY A 8 -7.23 -0.78 -16.63
CA GLY A 8 -7.23 0.62 -16.24
C GLY A 8 -6.02 1.03 -15.42
N ASP A 9 -5.93 2.33 -15.15
CA ASP A 9 -4.82 2.91 -14.39
C ASP A 9 -4.76 2.41 -12.94
N THR A 10 -5.91 2.14 -12.32
CA THR A 10 -5.99 1.61 -10.94
C THR A 10 -5.31 0.25 -10.81
N VAL A 11 -5.59 -0.69 -11.72
CA VAL A 11 -4.97 -2.03 -11.68
C VAL A 11 -3.48 -1.97 -12.01
N ASN A 12 -3.08 -1.06 -12.91
CA ASN A 12 -1.66 -0.81 -13.20
C ASN A 12 -0.94 -0.21 -11.99
N THR A 13 -1.53 0.77 -11.31
CA THR A 13 -0.97 1.40 -10.11
C THR A 13 -0.83 0.36 -9.00
N ALA A 14 -1.87 -0.45 -8.74
CA ALA A 14 -1.82 -1.51 -7.74
C ALA A 14 -0.72 -2.54 -8.03
N SER A 15 -0.58 -2.98 -9.29
CA SER A 15 0.51 -3.87 -9.70
C SER A 15 1.90 -3.27 -9.45
N ARG A 16 2.08 -1.96 -9.68
CA ARG A 16 3.36 -1.28 -9.41
C ARG A 16 3.64 -1.15 -7.92
N MET A 17 2.64 -0.82 -7.13
CA MET A 17 2.75 -0.75 -5.68
C MET A 17 3.10 -2.11 -5.06
N GLU A 18 2.54 -3.19 -5.59
CA GLU A 18 2.89 -4.55 -5.18
C GLU A 18 4.34 -4.88 -5.52
N SER A 19 4.78 -4.61 -6.76
CA SER A 19 6.16 -4.88 -7.19
C SER A 19 7.24 -4.07 -6.46
N THR A 20 6.87 -2.97 -5.81
CA THR A 20 7.76 -2.11 -4.98
C THR A 20 7.44 -2.22 -3.48
N GLY A 21 6.62 -3.20 -3.12
CA GLY A 21 6.25 -3.53 -1.76
C GLY A 21 7.41 -4.12 -0.96
N ALA A 22 7.14 -4.40 0.30
CA ALA A 22 8.08 -5.06 1.20
C ALA A 22 7.39 -6.26 1.83
N ALA A 23 8.16 -7.32 2.09
CA ALA A 23 7.63 -8.53 2.71
C ALA A 23 6.97 -8.20 4.07
N PHE A 24 5.85 -8.87 4.34
CA PHE A 24 5.07 -8.70 5.58
C PHE A 24 4.56 -7.26 5.84
N ARG A 25 4.46 -6.42 4.80
CA ARG A 25 3.86 -5.08 4.89
C ARG A 25 2.73 -4.92 3.88
N ILE A 26 1.76 -4.06 4.21
CA ILE A 26 0.66 -3.68 3.31
C ILE A 26 0.94 -2.28 2.78
N HIS A 27 1.20 -2.18 1.47
CA HIS A 27 1.50 -0.94 0.78
C HIS A 27 0.21 -0.18 0.45
N VAL A 28 0.12 1.09 0.87
CA VAL A 28 -1.08 1.91 0.76
C VAL A 28 -0.79 3.16 -0.08
N SER A 29 -1.68 3.45 -1.03
CA SER A 29 -1.60 4.62 -1.92
C SER A 29 -2.10 5.88 -1.22
N PRO A 30 -1.77 7.10 -1.68
CA PRO A 30 -2.30 8.34 -1.11
C PRO A 30 -3.82 8.39 -1.04
N THR A 31 -4.49 8.04 -2.13
CA THR A 31 -5.95 8.07 -2.20
C THR A 31 -6.57 7.03 -1.26
N THR A 32 -5.93 5.87 -1.10
CA THR A 32 -6.37 4.88 -0.12
C THR A 32 -6.15 5.36 1.32
N LYS A 33 -5.04 6.08 1.59
CA LYS A 33 -4.75 6.66 2.90
C LYS A 33 -5.82 7.68 3.30
N GLU A 34 -6.22 8.57 2.40
CA GLU A 34 -7.30 9.54 2.63
C GLU A 34 -8.60 8.86 3.07
N ILE A 35 -8.99 7.79 2.36
CA ILE A 35 -10.19 7.01 2.69
C ILE A 35 -10.06 6.32 4.06
N LEU A 36 -8.88 5.77 4.37
CA LEU A 36 -8.65 5.10 5.66
C LEU A 36 -8.64 6.09 6.84
N ASP A 37 -8.16 7.31 6.63
CA ASP A 37 -8.23 8.38 7.63
C ASP A 37 -9.68 8.79 7.90
N GLU A 38 -10.49 8.93 6.84
CA GLU A 38 -11.93 9.24 6.96
C GLU A 38 -12.71 8.14 7.69
N LEU A 39 -12.36 6.86 7.44
CA LEU A 39 -12.96 5.72 8.14
C LEU A 39 -12.53 5.64 9.62
N GLY A 40 -11.34 6.14 9.94
CA GLY A 40 -10.78 6.12 11.29
C GLY A 40 -10.31 4.73 11.75
N GLY A 41 -9.51 4.73 12.82
CA GLY A 41 -9.02 3.52 13.49
C GLY A 41 -7.94 2.73 12.73
N TYR A 42 -7.37 3.27 11.64
CA TYR A 42 -6.21 2.70 10.95
C TYR A 42 -4.95 3.50 11.27
N HIS A 43 -3.83 2.80 11.46
CA HIS A 43 -2.53 3.42 11.71
C HIS A 43 -1.63 3.24 10.50
N LEU A 44 -1.24 4.36 9.91
CA LEU A 44 -0.46 4.42 8.68
C LEU A 44 0.87 5.16 8.94
N GLU A 45 1.96 4.60 8.43
CA GLU A 45 3.29 5.22 8.49
C GLU A 45 3.73 5.65 7.10
N LEU A 46 4.36 6.84 6.99
CA LEU A 46 4.94 7.30 5.74
C LEU A 46 6.11 6.39 5.35
N ARG A 47 6.01 5.75 4.18
CA ARG A 47 7.11 5.00 3.57
C ARG A 47 8.10 5.94 2.88
N GLY A 48 7.61 7.06 2.36
CA GLY A 48 8.35 8.00 1.53
C GLY A 48 7.88 7.97 0.07
N LYS A 49 8.66 8.55 -0.83
CA LYS A 49 8.31 8.66 -2.25
C LYS A 49 8.68 7.39 -3.02
N VAL A 50 7.72 6.84 -3.75
CA VAL A 50 7.90 5.71 -4.69
C VAL A 50 7.75 6.22 -6.12
N GLU A 51 8.64 5.78 -7.00
CA GLU A 51 8.55 6.09 -8.41
C GLU A 51 7.54 5.16 -9.10
N LEU A 52 6.47 5.75 -9.64
CA LEU A 52 5.44 5.07 -10.40
C LEU A 52 5.48 5.56 -11.85
N LYS A 53 5.69 4.62 -12.78
CA LYS A 53 5.73 4.94 -14.22
C LYS A 53 4.43 5.64 -14.64
N GLY A 54 4.57 6.85 -15.19
CA GLY A 54 3.44 7.68 -15.63
C GLY A 54 2.84 8.60 -14.55
N LYS A 55 3.22 8.43 -13.28
CA LYS A 55 2.79 9.30 -12.16
C LYS A 55 3.95 10.02 -11.46
N GLY A 56 5.20 9.64 -11.76
CA GLY A 56 6.38 10.22 -11.13
C GLY A 56 6.56 9.70 -9.70
N LYS A 57 7.14 10.54 -8.83
CA LYS A 57 7.37 10.21 -7.43
C LYS A 57 6.13 10.53 -6.60
N VAL A 58 5.49 9.49 -6.07
CA VAL A 58 4.26 9.59 -5.28
C VAL A 58 4.56 9.18 -3.86
N ASP A 59 4.07 9.93 -2.87
CA ASP A 59 4.18 9.52 -1.47
C ASP A 59 3.37 8.23 -1.25
N SER A 60 3.86 7.32 -0.41
CA SER A 60 3.12 6.12 -0.08
C SER A 60 3.30 5.72 1.37
N PHE A 61 2.47 4.78 1.82
CA PHE A 61 2.30 4.50 3.24
C PHE A 61 2.32 2.99 3.52
N TRP A 62 2.70 2.63 4.74
CA TRP A 62 2.54 1.30 5.30
C TRP A 62 1.38 1.28 6.27
N LEU A 63 0.49 0.30 6.15
CA LEU A 63 -0.45 -0.01 7.23
C LEU A 63 0.27 -0.78 8.33
N VAL A 64 0.31 -0.21 9.53
CA VAL A 64 1.04 -0.76 10.69
C VAL A 64 0.12 -1.18 11.83
N GLY A 65 -1.16 -0.83 11.78
CA GLY A 65 -2.10 -1.24 12.81
C GLY A 65 -3.53 -0.84 12.52
N LYS A 66 -4.43 -1.39 13.34
CA LYS A 66 -5.83 -1.02 13.39
C LYS A 66 -6.33 -1.10 14.83
N GLU A 67 -7.10 -0.12 15.27
CA GLU A 67 -7.76 -0.15 16.57
C GLU A 67 -8.59 -1.42 16.73
N GLY A 68 -8.48 -2.06 17.90
CA GLY A 68 -9.16 -3.32 18.19
C GLY A 68 -8.52 -4.56 17.55
N PHE A 69 -7.46 -4.44 16.76
CA PHE A 69 -6.70 -5.59 16.26
C PHE A 69 -5.60 -5.99 17.27
N THR A 70 -5.85 -7.07 18.01
CA THR A 70 -4.97 -7.53 19.10
C THR A 70 -4.13 -8.75 18.74
N LYS A 71 -4.28 -9.28 17.52
CA LYS A 71 -3.48 -10.43 17.07
C LYS A 71 -2.05 -9.96 16.77
N PRO A 72 -1.04 -10.81 17.04
CA PRO A 72 0.34 -10.45 16.72
C PRO A 72 0.48 -10.25 15.21
N LEU A 73 1.12 -9.14 14.84
CA LEU A 73 1.51 -8.88 13.46
C LEU A 73 2.86 -9.56 13.18
N PRO A 74 3.10 -10.04 11.94
CA PRO A 74 4.41 -10.53 11.56
C PRO A 74 5.44 -9.39 11.67
N ILE A 75 6.63 -9.70 12.17
CA ILE A 75 7.72 -8.74 12.26
C ILE A 75 8.27 -8.53 10.85
N PRO A 76 8.19 -7.32 10.28
CA PRO A 76 8.79 -7.05 8.98
C PRO A 76 10.31 -7.19 9.06
N PRO A 77 10.97 -7.71 8.01
CA PRO A 77 12.43 -7.66 7.95
C PRO A 77 12.93 -6.22 8.00
N GLU A 78 14.15 -6.02 8.52
CA GLU A 78 14.80 -4.72 8.44
C GLU A 78 14.93 -4.31 6.97
N MET A 79 14.60 -3.05 6.70
CA MET A 79 14.71 -2.49 5.37
C MET A 79 16.20 -2.23 5.11
N HIS A 80 16.88 -3.17 4.45
CA HIS A 80 18.20 -2.90 3.90
C HIS A 80 18.02 -1.99 2.68
N GLU A 81 18.64 -0.80 2.74
CA GLU A 81 18.69 0.18 1.64
C GLU A 81 19.44 -0.33 0.40
#